data_AF-A0A448MKE7-F1
#
_entry.id   AF-A0A448MKE7-F1
#
_cell.length_a   1.000
_cell.length_b   1.000
_cell.length_c   1.000
_cell.angle_alpha   90.00
_cell.angle_beta   90.00
_cell.angle_gamma   90.00
#
_symmetry.space_group_name_H-M   'P 1'
#
loop_
_entity.id
_entity.type
_entity.pdbx_description
1 polymer ?
#
loop_
_entity_poly.entity_id
_entity_poly.type
_entity_poly.pdbx_seq_one_letter_code
_entity_poly.pdbx_strand_id
1 'polypeptide(L)'
;MRDDPIGQNANASVDYYMLVLSWSPSFCASQREKYGNQLPSSAQYQCENNRTFGWVVHGLWPQNAKARSVADHPRFCQGDLPVLPKSIVEPYLTLSPGAKLLQGEWEKHGSCAFNSAEQYFAKEQELFNGLRLPKENLSRSELFRWMKQNNPQLKNTYLGASRNELFICYNKQWQVIDCQK
;
A
#
# COMPACT_ATOMS: atom_id res chain seq x y z
N MET A 1 -13.20 3.65 10.44
CA MET A 1 -12.87 4.95 11.11
C MET A 1 -12.76 4.92 12.63
N ARG A 2 -13.60 4.18 13.37
CA ARG A 2 -13.75 4.29 14.85
C ARG A 2 -12.46 4.43 15.67
N ASP A 3 -11.40 3.72 15.28
CA ASP A 3 -10.14 3.65 16.03
C ASP A 3 -8.97 4.40 15.32
N ASP A 4 -9.25 5.20 14.27
CA ASP A 4 -8.23 6.04 13.60
C ASP A 4 -8.13 7.42 14.28
N PRO A 5 -6.95 7.80 14.81
CA PRO A 5 -6.81 9.03 15.60
C PRO A 5 -6.84 10.32 14.76
N ILE A 6 -6.81 10.22 13.43
CA ILE A 6 -6.79 11.37 12.52
C ILE A 6 -8.21 11.66 12.00
N GLY A 7 -9.00 10.62 11.76
CA GLY A 7 -10.38 10.74 11.31
C GLY A 7 -10.51 10.93 9.80
N GLN A 8 -11.69 11.42 9.39
CA GLN A 8 -12.11 11.55 8.00
C GLN A 8 -11.63 12.87 7.37
N ASN A 9 -11.25 12.81 6.09
CA ASN A 9 -11.09 14.00 5.24
C ASN A 9 -11.62 13.69 3.84
N ALA A 10 -12.93 13.86 3.67
CA ALA A 10 -13.63 13.55 2.43
C ALA A 10 -13.51 14.66 1.36
N ASN A 11 -13.09 15.86 1.75
CA ASN A 11 -13.08 17.05 0.89
C ASN A 11 -11.70 17.36 0.29
N ALA A 12 -10.65 16.63 0.68
CA ALA A 12 -9.32 16.81 0.13
C ALA A 12 -9.27 16.42 -1.35
N SER A 13 -8.46 17.14 -2.13
CA SER A 13 -8.23 16.83 -3.54
C SER A 13 -7.42 15.55 -3.70
N VAL A 14 -7.79 14.75 -4.71
CA VAL A 14 -6.97 13.67 -5.24
C VAL A 14 -6.16 14.22 -6.43
N ASP A 15 -4.89 14.50 -6.17
CA ASP A 15 -3.96 15.09 -7.13
C ASP A 15 -3.00 14.06 -7.72
N TYR A 16 -2.63 13.03 -6.94
CA TYR A 16 -1.79 11.92 -7.37
C TYR A 16 -2.08 10.65 -6.55
N TYR A 17 -1.43 9.55 -6.90
CA TYR A 17 -1.51 8.28 -6.20
C TYR A 17 -0.13 7.84 -5.74
N MET A 18 -0.06 7.22 -4.56
CA MET A 18 1.15 6.60 -4.04
C MET A 18 0.90 5.12 -3.82
N LEU A 19 1.55 4.27 -4.63
CA LEU A 19 1.60 2.84 -4.40
C LEU A 19 2.61 2.55 -3.29
N VAL A 20 2.16 1.86 -2.25
CA VAL A 20 2.96 1.48 -1.10
C VAL A 20 3.18 -0.02 -1.10
N LEU A 21 4.44 -0.43 -1.23
CA LEU A 21 4.86 -1.83 -1.20
C LEU A 21 5.59 -2.12 0.11
N SER A 22 5.31 -3.26 0.71
CA SER A 22 5.92 -3.69 1.98
C SER A 22 6.76 -4.94 1.78
N TRP A 23 7.98 -4.94 2.33
CA TRP A 23 8.81 -6.14 2.39
C TRP A 23 8.36 -7.03 3.56
N SER A 24 7.62 -8.10 3.23
CA SER A 24 6.95 -8.96 4.22
C SER A 24 7.87 -9.56 5.29
N PRO A 25 9.10 -10.05 4.96
CA PRO A 25 9.98 -10.59 5.99
C PRO A 25 10.34 -9.58 7.09
N SER A 26 10.61 -8.32 6.70
CA SER A 26 10.88 -7.26 7.68
C SER A 26 9.63 -6.83 8.45
N PHE A 27 8.47 -6.75 7.78
CA PHE A 27 7.20 -6.52 8.47
C PHE A 27 6.95 -7.60 9.54
N CYS A 28 7.04 -8.88 9.17
CA CYS A 28 6.79 -9.99 10.08
C CYS A 28 7.82 -10.08 11.21
N ALA A 29 9.10 -9.74 10.96
CA ALA A 29 10.09 -9.60 12.01
C ALA A 29 9.66 -8.54 13.04
N SER A 30 9.24 -7.36 12.57
CA SER A 30 8.79 -6.27 13.46
C SER A 30 7.52 -6.63 14.25
N GLN A 31 6.60 -7.39 13.65
CA GLN A 31 5.41 -7.87 14.35
C GLN A 31 5.77 -8.88 15.44
N ARG A 32 6.73 -9.78 15.21
CA ARG A 32 7.21 -10.72 16.24
C ARG A 32 8.00 -10.03 17.34
N GLU A 33 8.77 -9.00 17.02
CA GLU A 33 9.44 -8.17 18.01
C GLU A 33 8.44 -7.50 18.95
N LYS A 34 7.31 -7.01 18.41
CA LYS A 34 6.27 -6.31 19.17
C LYS A 34 5.34 -7.24 19.96
N TYR A 35 4.96 -8.39 19.39
CA TYR A 35 3.90 -9.25 19.93
C TYR A 35 4.38 -10.66 20.33
N GLY A 36 5.67 -10.96 20.16
CA GLY A 36 6.21 -12.31 20.33
C GLY A 36 5.55 -13.30 19.36
N ASN A 37 5.26 -14.50 19.87
CA ASN A 37 4.56 -15.54 19.11
C ASN A 37 3.03 -15.32 19.03
N GLN A 38 2.48 -14.34 19.75
CA GLN A 38 1.05 -14.03 19.79
C GLN A 38 0.71 -12.94 18.77
N LEU A 39 0.89 -13.24 17.49
CA LEU A 39 0.62 -12.29 16.41
C LEU A 39 -0.86 -11.89 16.39
N PRO A 40 -1.19 -10.61 16.14
CA PRO A 40 -2.57 -10.17 15.97
C PRO A 40 -3.18 -10.81 14.72
N SER A 41 -4.50 -11.04 14.74
CA SER A 41 -5.25 -11.62 13.60
C SER A 41 -5.02 -10.92 12.26
N SER A 42 -4.71 -9.62 12.26
CA SER A 42 -4.38 -8.85 11.06
C SER A 42 -3.04 -9.21 10.42
N ALA A 43 -2.10 -9.78 11.19
CA ALA A 43 -0.76 -10.15 10.71
C ALA A 43 -0.56 -11.67 10.58
N GLN A 44 -1.43 -12.48 11.19
CA GLN A 44 -1.32 -13.95 11.18
C GLN A 44 -1.23 -14.51 9.76
N TYR A 45 -2.13 -14.11 8.86
CA TYR A 45 -2.14 -14.61 7.48
C TYR A 45 -0.82 -14.36 6.73
N GLN A 46 -0.16 -13.22 6.98
CA GLN A 46 1.10 -12.87 6.32
C GLN A 46 2.32 -13.50 6.99
N CYS A 47 2.28 -13.72 8.31
CA CYS A 47 3.47 -13.96 9.12
C CYS A 47 3.54 -15.32 9.82
N GLU A 48 2.54 -16.17 9.66
CA GLU A 48 2.61 -17.56 10.13
C GLU A 48 3.58 -18.42 9.30
N ASN A 49 4.18 -19.42 9.95
CA ASN A 49 5.37 -20.14 9.46
C ASN A 49 5.19 -20.94 8.16
N ASN A 50 3.95 -21.11 7.68
CA ASN A 50 3.65 -21.86 6.46
C ASN A 50 3.56 -20.98 5.20
N ARG A 51 3.74 -19.66 5.33
CA ARG A 51 3.66 -18.71 4.22
C ARG A 51 4.90 -17.85 4.14
N THR A 52 5.46 -17.73 2.96
CA THR A 52 6.58 -16.84 2.68
C THR A 52 6.18 -15.86 1.59
N PHE A 53 6.07 -14.60 1.99
CA PHE A 53 5.84 -13.49 1.08
C PHE A 53 7.15 -12.71 0.89
N GLY A 54 7.36 -12.19 -0.32
CA GLY A 54 8.36 -11.17 -0.59
C GLY A 54 7.75 -9.78 -0.45
N TRP A 55 7.84 -8.99 -1.53
CA TRP A 55 7.10 -7.75 -1.66
C TRP A 55 5.59 -8.02 -1.79
N VAL A 56 4.80 -7.24 -1.07
CA VAL A 56 3.34 -7.23 -1.12
C VAL A 56 2.83 -5.80 -1.22
N VAL A 57 1.60 -5.63 -1.68
CA VAL A 57 0.93 -4.33 -1.66
C VAL A 57 0.42 -4.06 -0.24
N HIS A 58 0.90 -2.96 0.35
CA HIS A 58 0.24 -2.38 1.52
C HIS A 58 -1.03 -1.68 1.06
N GLY A 59 -0.93 -0.76 0.10
CA GLY A 59 -2.09 -0.11 -0.51
C GLY A 59 -1.73 0.88 -1.62
N LEU A 60 -2.74 1.44 -2.27
CA LEU A 60 -2.64 2.51 -3.25
C LEU A 60 -3.37 3.76 -2.75
N TRP A 61 -2.62 4.75 -2.29
CA TRP A 61 -3.21 5.87 -1.55
C TRP A 61 -3.40 7.08 -2.45
N PRO A 62 -4.63 7.59 -2.62
CA PRO A 62 -4.86 8.91 -3.20
C PRO A 62 -4.24 9.99 -2.31
N GLN A 63 -3.55 10.95 -2.92
CA GLN A 63 -2.78 11.97 -2.23
C GLN A 63 -3.16 13.37 -2.70
N ASN A 64 -3.02 14.32 -1.78
CA ASN A 64 -3.20 15.75 -1.99
C ASN A 64 -1.81 16.40 -2.12
N ALA A 65 -1.55 17.08 -3.23
CA ALA A 65 -0.25 17.68 -3.52
C ALA A 65 0.09 18.89 -2.62
N LYS A 66 -0.90 19.43 -1.92
CA LYS A 66 -0.75 20.56 -0.99
C LYS A 66 -0.78 20.12 0.47
N ALA A 67 -0.82 18.82 0.73
CA ALA A 67 -0.83 18.29 2.09
C ALA A 67 0.44 18.69 2.85
N ARG A 68 0.28 19.09 4.10
CA ARG A 68 1.38 19.40 5.03
C ARG A 68 1.47 18.39 6.16
N SER A 69 0.43 17.58 6.31
CA SER A 69 0.32 16.51 7.29
C SER A 69 -0.51 15.35 6.72
N VAL A 70 -0.44 14.21 7.41
CA VAL A 70 -1.21 13.01 7.04
C VAL A 70 -2.73 13.25 7.10
N ALA A 71 -3.19 14.25 7.85
CA ALA A 71 -4.60 14.63 7.94
C ALA A 71 -5.11 15.36 6.69
N ASP A 72 -4.23 15.99 5.92
CA ASP A 72 -4.59 16.79 4.75
C ASP A 72 -4.82 15.95 3.48
N HIS A 73 -4.49 14.65 3.54
CA HIS A 73 -4.73 13.71 2.46
C HIS A 73 -6.17 13.19 2.45
N PRO A 74 -6.72 12.82 1.28
CA PRO A 74 -8.02 12.15 1.19
C PRO A 74 -8.03 10.88 2.02
N ARG A 75 -9.03 10.75 2.89
CA ARG A 75 -9.17 9.58 3.74
C ARG A 75 -10.61 9.36 4.20
N PHE A 76 -11.02 8.09 4.23
CA PHE A 76 -12.36 7.66 4.62
C PHE A 76 -13.46 8.44 3.88
N CYS A 77 -13.29 8.70 2.57
CA CYS A 77 -14.16 9.64 1.85
C CYS A 77 -15.64 9.21 1.79
N GLN A 78 -15.92 7.92 1.98
CA GLN A 78 -17.28 7.38 2.12
C GLN A 78 -17.62 6.93 3.56
N GLY A 79 -16.77 7.26 4.53
CA GLY A 79 -16.96 6.89 5.94
C GLY A 79 -16.65 5.42 6.21
N ASP A 80 -17.38 4.83 7.17
CA ASP A 80 -17.30 3.42 7.50
C ASP A 80 -18.09 2.63 6.45
N LEU A 81 -17.45 1.65 5.83
CA LEU A 81 -18.05 0.87 4.75
C LEU A 81 -18.44 -0.53 5.23
N PRO A 82 -19.47 -1.16 4.61
CA PRO A 82 -19.78 -2.55 4.89
C PRO A 82 -18.59 -3.47 4.67
N VAL A 83 -18.58 -4.60 5.37
CA VAL A 83 -17.59 -5.65 5.17
C VAL A 83 -17.67 -6.16 3.73
N LEU A 84 -16.53 -6.18 3.05
CA LEU A 84 -16.43 -6.66 1.69
C LEU A 84 -16.76 -8.15 1.60
N PRO A 85 -17.50 -8.59 0.56
CA PRO A 85 -17.75 -10.00 0.33
C PRO A 85 -16.44 -10.76 0.15
N LYS A 86 -16.40 -11.99 0.66
CA LYS A 86 -15.24 -12.88 0.56
C LYS A 86 -14.75 -13.05 -0.88
N SER A 87 -15.68 -13.14 -1.84
CA SER A 87 -15.40 -13.26 -3.27
C SER A 87 -14.63 -12.08 -3.87
N ILE A 88 -14.71 -10.90 -3.25
CA ILE A 88 -13.97 -9.71 -3.67
C ILE A 88 -12.57 -9.68 -3.07
N VAL A 89 -12.42 -10.19 -1.86
CA VAL A 89 -11.16 -10.13 -1.09
C VAL A 89 -10.21 -11.28 -1.46
N GLU A 90 -10.72 -12.50 -1.58
CA GLU A 90 -9.91 -13.72 -1.79
C GLU A 90 -8.92 -13.65 -2.95
N PRO A 91 -9.29 -13.12 -4.14
CA PRO A 91 -8.38 -13.07 -5.28
C PRO A 91 -7.11 -12.23 -5.04
N TYR A 92 -7.16 -11.30 -4.08
CA TYR A 92 -6.08 -10.34 -3.81
C TYR A 92 -5.27 -10.68 -2.56
N LEU A 93 -5.60 -11.76 -1.82
CA LEU A 93 -4.87 -12.15 -0.60
C LEU A 93 -3.40 -12.54 -0.85
N THR A 94 -3.01 -12.91 -2.06
CA THR A 94 -1.60 -13.15 -2.40
C THR A 94 -0.84 -11.86 -2.72
N LEU A 95 -1.57 -10.81 -3.11
CA LEU A 95 -1.05 -9.49 -3.44
C LEU A 95 -0.90 -8.63 -2.18
N SER A 96 -1.96 -8.57 -1.37
CA SER A 96 -2.02 -7.85 -0.10
C SER A 96 -2.53 -8.82 0.99
N PRO A 97 -1.61 -9.37 1.82
CA PRO A 97 -1.90 -10.53 2.65
C PRO A 97 -2.65 -10.19 3.94
N GLY A 98 -3.94 -9.90 3.82
CA GLY A 98 -4.85 -9.83 4.96
C GLY A 98 -6.22 -9.26 4.59
N ALA A 99 -7.30 -9.98 4.93
CA ALA A 99 -8.65 -9.49 4.66
C ALA A 99 -8.97 -8.18 5.37
N LYS A 100 -8.49 -8.02 6.61
CA LYS A 100 -8.62 -6.76 7.38
C LYS A 100 -7.80 -5.62 6.77
N LEU A 101 -6.65 -5.93 6.18
CA LEU A 101 -5.82 -4.96 5.46
C LEU A 101 -6.59 -4.47 4.23
N LEU A 102 -6.99 -5.39 3.34
CA LEU A 102 -7.77 -5.07 2.13
C LEU A 102 -9.04 -4.25 2.45
N GLN A 103 -9.81 -4.62 3.49
CA GLN A 103 -10.97 -3.83 3.93
C GLN A 103 -10.56 -2.41 4.35
N GLY A 104 -9.52 -2.28 5.19
CA GLY A 104 -9.06 -1.00 5.71
C GLY A 104 -8.53 -0.08 4.62
N GLU A 105 -7.77 -0.62 3.67
CA GLU A 105 -7.21 0.11 2.54
C GLU A 105 -8.30 0.60 1.58
N TRP A 106 -9.29 -0.25 1.30
CA TRP A 106 -10.46 0.16 0.54
C TRP A 106 -11.24 1.28 1.24
N GLU A 107 -11.60 1.08 2.51
CA GLU A 107 -12.39 2.05 3.28
C GLU A 107 -11.67 3.38 3.42
N LYS A 108 -10.39 3.34 3.82
CA LYS A 108 -9.60 4.53 4.14
C LYS A 108 -9.09 5.25 2.90
N HIS A 109 -8.67 4.52 1.86
CA HIS A 109 -7.94 5.11 0.73
C HIS A 109 -8.66 4.89 -0.60
N GLY A 110 -9.02 3.66 -0.94
CA GLY A 110 -9.60 3.33 -2.24
C GLY A 110 -10.92 4.07 -2.52
N SER A 111 -11.79 4.17 -1.52
CA SER A 111 -13.12 4.81 -1.64
C SER A 111 -13.08 6.31 -1.98
N CYS A 112 -11.90 6.94 -1.87
CA CYS A 112 -11.68 8.34 -2.22
C CYS A 112 -11.46 8.59 -3.72
N ALA A 113 -11.15 7.56 -4.51
CA ALA A 113 -10.79 7.74 -5.92
C ALA A 113 -11.33 6.67 -6.87
N PHE A 114 -11.97 5.62 -6.34
CA PHE A 114 -12.49 4.51 -7.12
C PHE A 114 -13.97 4.28 -6.78
N ASN A 115 -14.73 3.79 -7.76
CA ASN A 115 -16.16 3.55 -7.59
C ASN A 115 -16.47 2.20 -6.93
N SER A 116 -15.49 1.30 -6.83
CA SER A 116 -15.64 -0.04 -6.24
C SER A 116 -14.30 -0.59 -5.74
N ALA A 117 -14.36 -1.52 -4.78
CA ALA A 117 -13.18 -2.19 -4.22
C ALA A 117 -12.47 -3.05 -5.28
N GLU A 118 -13.23 -3.66 -6.18
CA GLU A 118 -12.74 -4.46 -7.28
C GLU A 118 -11.86 -3.65 -8.22
N GLN A 119 -12.30 -2.44 -8.61
CA GLN A 119 -11.50 -1.54 -9.44
C GLN A 119 -10.23 -1.08 -8.72
N TYR A 120 -10.34 -0.83 -7.42
CA TYR A 120 -9.21 -0.43 -6.59
C TYR A 120 -8.14 -1.52 -6.50
N PHE A 121 -8.52 -2.74 -6.10
CA PHE A 121 -7.59 -3.87 -5.99
C PHE A 121 -7.05 -4.34 -7.35
N ALA A 122 -7.86 -4.28 -8.41
CA ALA A 122 -7.39 -4.57 -9.77
C ALA A 122 -6.31 -3.57 -10.21
N LYS A 123 -6.45 -2.28 -9.86
CA LYS A 123 -5.43 -1.28 -10.15
C LYS A 123 -4.15 -1.49 -9.34
N GLU A 124 -4.27 -1.83 -8.06
CA GLU A 124 -3.11 -2.25 -7.24
C GLU A 124 -2.37 -3.42 -7.90
N GLN A 125 -3.11 -4.44 -8.34
CA GLN A 125 -2.55 -5.62 -8.98
C GLN A 125 -1.86 -5.28 -10.30
N GLU A 126 -2.48 -4.46 -11.14
CA GLU A 126 -1.91 -4.00 -12.41
C GLU A 126 -0.57 -3.29 -12.19
N LEU A 127 -0.53 -2.33 -11.26
CA LEU A 127 0.68 -1.58 -10.95
C LEU A 127 1.78 -2.47 -10.36
N PHE A 128 1.42 -3.38 -9.46
CA PHE A 128 2.36 -4.33 -8.86
C PHE A 128 2.95 -5.28 -9.90
N ASN A 129 2.13 -5.86 -10.76
CA ASN A 129 2.56 -6.78 -11.81
C ASN A 129 3.39 -6.09 -12.90
N GLY A 130 3.22 -4.78 -13.08
CA GLY A 130 4.05 -3.95 -13.96
C GLY A 130 5.47 -3.70 -13.44
N LEU A 131 5.81 -4.15 -12.23
CA LEU A 131 7.10 -3.95 -11.60
C LEU A 131 7.92 -5.25 -11.55
N ARG A 132 9.21 -5.11 -11.84
CA ARG A 132 10.23 -6.07 -11.40
C ARG A 132 10.63 -5.65 -9.99
N LEU A 133 10.69 -6.61 -9.07
CA LEU A 133 11.01 -6.38 -7.66
C LEU A 133 12.14 -7.33 -7.21
N PRO A 134 13.06 -6.89 -6.33
CA PRO A 134 14.14 -7.73 -5.84
C PRO A 134 13.58 -8.83 -4.91
N LYS A 135 14.22 -10.00 -4.91
CA LYS A 135 13.82 -11.14 -4.08
C LYS A 135 14.53 -11.18 -2.72
N GLU A 136 15.22 -10.11 -2.37
CA GLU A 136 16.03 -9.98 -1.17
C GLU A 136 15.81 -8.61 -0.53
N ASN A 137 16.17 -8.50 0.75
CA ASN A 137 16.12 -7.23 1.45
C ASN A 137 17.35 -6.39 1.07
N LEU A 138 17.13 -5.21 0.50
CA LEU A 138 18.19 -4.29 0.11
C LEU A 138 18.15 -3.05 1.00
N SER A 139 19.31 -2.42 1.22
CA SER A 139 19.31 -1.08 1.85
C SER A 139 18.57 -0.08 0.94
N ARG A 140 18.09 1.03 1.49
CA ARG A 140 17.30 2.02 0.72
C ARG A 140 18.00 2.49 -0.55
N SER A 141 19.30 2.78 -0.49
CA SER A 141 20.08 3.26 -1.64
C SER A 141 20.24 2.17 -2.71
N GLU A 142 20.48 0.93 -2.29
CA GLU A 142 20.57 -0.23 -3.18
C GLU A 142 19.22 -0.57 -3.82
N LEU A 143 18.14 -0.54 -3.02
CA LEU A 143 16.78 -0.74 -3.48
C LEU A 143 16.42 0.25 -4.58
N PHE A 144 16.66 1.55 -4.35
CA PHE A 144 16.36 2.57 -5.36
C PHE A 144 17.17 2.40 -6.63
N ARG A 145 18.45 2.06 -6.50
CA ARG A 145 19.31 1.77 -7.66
C ARG A 145 18.78 0.55 -8.44
N TRP A 146 18.49 -0.53 -7.74
CA TRP A 146 17.98 -1.78 -8.33
C TRP A 146 16.65 -1.55 -9.04
N MET A 147 15.72 -0.82 -8.40
CA MET A 147 14.41 -0.51 -8.98
C MET A 147 14.55 0.27 -10.28
N LYS A 148 15.39 1.31 -10.32
CA LYS A 148 15.64 2.12 -11.52
C LYS A 148 16.34 1.36 -12.64
N GLN A 149 17.22 0.42 -12.29
CA GLN A 149 17.92 -0.42 -13.27
C GLN A 149 16.99 -1.45 -13.92
N ASN A 150 16.04 -1.99 -13.16
CA ASN A 150 15.18 -3.09 -13.61
C ASN A 150 13.80 -2.63 -14.10
N ASN A 151 13.42 -1.36 -13.84
CA ASN A 151 12.15 -0.77 -14.26
C ASN A 151 12.44 0.54 -15.01
N PRO A 152 12.54 0.51 -16.36
CA PRO A 152 12.89 1.69 -17.15
C PRO A 152 11.98 2.89 -16.92
N GLN A 153 10.70 2.66 -16.61
CA GLN A 153 9.71 3.69 -16.29
C GLN A 153 10.03 4.47 -15.00
N LEU A 154 10.90 3.94 -14.12
CA LEU A 154 11.30 4.60 -12.86
C LEU A 154 12.64 5.34 -12.96
N LYS A 155 13.35 5.25 -14.09
CA LYS A 155 14.77 5.63 -14.23
C LYS A 155 15.09 7.03 -13.71
N ASN A 156 14.25 8.01 -14.05
CA ASN A 156 14.47 9.43 -13.74
C ASN A 156 13.57 9.93 -12.60
N THR A 157 12.98 9.03 -11.82
CA THR A 157 11.97 9.36 -10.82
C THR A 157 12.55 9.30 -9.41
N TYR A 158 12.10 10.18 -8.52
CA TYR A 158 12.30 10.07 -7.09
C TYR A 158 11.32 9.06 -6.47
N LEU A 159 11.87 8.01 -5.87
CA LEU A 159 11.13 7.01 -5.11
C LEU A 159 11.14 7.38 -3.63
N GLY A 160 10.05 7.11 -2.92
CA GLY A 160 9.98 7.24 -1.47
C GLY A 160 10.27 5.92 -0.77
N ALA A 161 10.66 5.96 0.50
CA ALA A 161 10.75 4.77 1.34
C ALA A 161 10.70 5.13 2.82
N SER A 162 10.08 4.27 3.62
CA SER A 162 10.05 4.37 5.07
C SER A 162 10.13 2.97 5.68
N ARG A 163 11.06 2.75 6.61
CA ARG A 163 11.28 1.44 7.25
C ARG A 163 11.43 0.31 6.20
N ASN A 164 10.45 -0.59 6.14
CA ASN A 164 10.37 -1.75 5.25
C ASN A 164 9.47 -1.50 4.02
N GLU A 165 9.17 -0.24 3.71
CA GLU A 165 8.24 0.14 2.64
C GLU A 165 8.91 0.96 1.54
N LEU A 166 8.47 0.70 0.31
CA LEU A 166 8.84 1.40 -0.91
C LEU A 166 7.61 2.13 -1.45
N PHE A 167 7.79 3.39 -1.84
CA PHE A 167 6.74 4.23 -2.40
C PHE A 167 7.04 4.59 -3.86
N ILE A 168 6.06 4.39 -4.72
CA ILE A 168 6.10 4.78 -6.13
C ILE A 168 4.88 5.64 -6.42
N CYS A 169 5.09 6.82 -6.99
CA CYS A 169 4.02 7.79 -7.18
C CYS A 169 3.60 7.89 -8.65
N TYR A 170 2.30 8.08 -8.87
CA TYR A 170 1.68 8.13 -10.19
C TYR A 170 0.77 9.35 -10.27
N ASN A 171 0.77 10.04 -11.41
CA ASN A 171 -0.24 11.05 -11.68
C ASN A 171 -1.62 10.41 -11.95
N LYS A 172 -2.62 11.24 -12.22
CA LYS A 172 -4.00 10.78 -12.47
C LYS A 172 -4.17 9.97 -13.76
N GLN A 173 -3.16 9.99 -14.64
CA GLN A 173 -3.09 9.23 -15.88
C GLN A 173 -2.22 7.97 -15.72
N TRP A 174 -1.87 7.58 -14.49
CA TRP A 174 -1.03 6.41 -14.17
C TRP A 174 0.40 6.49 -14.73
N GLN A 175 0.89 7.69 -15.03
CA GLN A 175 2.28 7.90 -15.38
C GLN A 175 3.09 8.10 -14.11
N VAL A 176 4.26 7.48 -14.05
CA VAL A 176 5.19 7.61 -12.93
C VAL A 176 5.61 9.07 -12.77
N ILE A 177 5.56 9.58 -11.54
CA ILE A 177 6.00 10.92 -11.15
C ILE A 177 6.89 10.85 -9.90
N ASP A 178 7.62 11.92 -9.64
CA ASP A 178 8.37 12.05 -8.39
C ASP A 178 7.43 11.99 -7.18
N CYS A 179 7.77 11.15 -6.22
CA CYS A 179 7.11 11.22 -4.92
C CYS A 179 7.43 12.56 -4.25
N GLN A 180 6.42 13.19 -3.67
CA GLN A 180 6.59 14.42 -2.90
C GLN A 180 7.40 14.11 -1.62
N LYS A 181 8.23 15.07 -1.19
CA LYS A 181 9.09 14.96 -0.01
C LYS A 181 8.36 15.33 1.27
#